data_AF-A0A0C9WZD0-F1
#
_entry.id   AF-A0A0C9WZD0-F1
#
_cell.length_a   1.000
_cell.length_b   1.000
_cell.length_c   1.000
_cell.angle_alpha   90.00
_cell.angle_beta   90.00
_cell.angle_gamma   90.00
#
_symmetry.space_group_name_H-M   'P 1'
#
loop_
_entity.id
_entity.type
_entity.pdbx_description
1 polymer ?
#
loop_
_entity_poly.entity_id
_entity_poly.type
_entity_poly.pdbx_seq_one_letter_code
_entity_poly.pdbx_strand_id
1 'polypeptide(L)'
;MAQDSNFGNLPGFGRPLDWNDNAELFPTTLNSCLREADAFPLRLITLREITMLAFMNQLTDKPGWDKKVFDSTITAKWKEEALSQAQPASSDTPVPPNASEGASEKIDMTEKMVDWCIAELQFKAKAFQENGGLVSVYNGDVVKSDTAIPPELKESLRAAVAPLEDIPDRLKDWHPNSDDIVLDLVHPSLFPLVYGRSKVLKEGV
;
A
#
# COMPACT_ATOMS: atom_id res chain seq x y z
N MET A 1 7.55 28.99 -36.61
CA MET A 1 7.58 28.57 -35.20
C MET A 1 6.68 27.35 -35.09
N ALA A 2 7.26 26.15 -35.06
CA ALA A 2 6.51 24.91 -34.95
C ALA A 2 5.91 24.85 -33.53
N GLN A 3 4.58 24.73 -33.46
CA GLN A 3 3.90 24.36 -32.22
C GLN A 3 4.14 22.86 -32.03
N ASP A 4 4.89 22.48 -31.00
CA ASP A 4 5.06 21.08 -30.61
C ASP A 4 3.69 20.47 -30.31
N SER A 5 3.27 19.56 -31.18
CA SER A 5 1.93 18.95 -31.25
C SER A 5 1.62 17.93 -30.14
N ASN A 6 2.42 17.88 -29.08
CA ASN A 6 2.23 16.96 -27.95
C ASN A 6 1.89 17.67 -26.62
N PHE A 7 1.65 18.99 -26.65
CA PHE A 7 1.13 19.71 -25.47
C PHE A 7 -0.31 19.26 -25.18
N GLY A 8 -0.51 18.28 -24.30
CA GLY A 8 -1.86 17.80 -23.95
C GLY A 8 -2.04 16.28 -23.77
N ASN A 9 -1.08 15.44 -24.17
CA ASN A 9 -1.27 13.99 -24.22
C ASN A 9 -0.88 13.22 -22.94
N LEU A 10 -0.82 13.89 -21.78
CA LEU A 10 -0.64 13.20 -20.50
C LEU A 10 -2.01 12.73 -19.97
N PRO A 11 -2.13 11.50 -19.44
CA PRO A 11 -3.39 11.01 -18.86
C PRO A 11 -3.99 12.03 -17.87
N GLY A 12 -5.26 12.40 -18.08
CA GLY A 12 -5.98 13.36 -17.24
C GLY A 12 -5.62 14.85 -17.43
N PHE A 13 -4.58 15.20 -18.18
CA PHE A 13 -4.16 16.60 -18.33
C PHE A 13 -5.09 17.41 -19.24
N GLY A 14 -5.40 18.65 -18.85
CA GLY A 14 -6.33 19.53 -19.58
C GLY A 14 -7.79 19.10 -19.52
N ARG A 15 -8.08 18.00 -18.82
CA ARG A 15 -9.42 17.47 -18.63
C ARG A 15 -9.98 17.98 -17.29
N PRO A 16 -11.30 18.22 -17.21
CA PRO A 16 -11.90 18.65 -15.96
C PRO A 16 -11.75 17.57 -14.89
N LEU A 17 -11.86 17.97 -13.63
CA LEU A 17 -11.58 17.11 -12.48
C LEU A 17 -12.54 15.92 -12.33
N ASP A 18 -13.75 16.04 -12.89
CA ASP A 18 -14.77 15.00 -13.02
C ASP A 18 -14.67 14.20 -14.32
N TRP A 19 -13.62 14.42 -15.12
CA TRP A 19 -13.45 13.70 -16.37
C TRP A 19 -13.19 12.21 -16.12
N ASN A 20 -13.98 11.40 -16.81
CA ASN A 20 -13.87 9.95 -16.87
C ASN A 20 -13.96 9.54 -18.35
N ASP A 21 -13.11 8.63 -18.81
CA ASP A 21 -13.16 8.05 -20.16
C ASP A 21 -14.24 6.97 -20.32
N ASN A 22 -15.12 6.83 -19.33
CA ASN A 22 -16.06 5.70 -19.19
C ASN A 22 -15.35 4.35 -19.06
N ALA A 23 -14.04 4.30 -18.82
CA ALA A 23 -13.40 3.07 -18.41
C ALA A 23 -13.75 2.85 -16.94
N GLU A 24 -14.37 1.71 -16.67
CA GLU A 24 -14.68 1.18 -15.34
C GLU A 24 -13.44 1.02 -14.42
N LEU A 25 -12.26 1.45 -14.89
CA LEU A 25 -10.93 1.14 -14.37
C LEU A 25 -10.31 2.22 -13.47
N PHE A 26 -10.80 3.47 -13.50
CA PHE A 26 -10.25 4.55 -12.66
C PHE A 26 -11.33 5.32 -11.89
N PRO A 27 -11.80 4.78 -10.75
CA PRO A 27 -12.67 5.52 -9.85
C PRO A 27 -11.90 6.70 -9.25
N THR A 28 -12.25 7.91 -9.66
CA THR A 28 -11.81 9.14 -8.97
C THR A 28 -12.80 9.46 -7.86
N THR A 29 -12.35 10.07 -6.76
CA THR A 29 -13.21 10.49 -5.63
C THR A 29 -14.30 11.48 -6.03
N LEU A 30 -14.20 12.04 -7.24
CA LEU A 30 -15.07 13.07 -7.79
C LEU A 30 -15.95 12.55 -8.92
N ASN A 31 -15.70 11.32 -9.39
CA ASN A 31 -16.64 10.60 -10.21
C ASN A 31 -17.78 10.12 -9.30
N SER A 32 -18.70 11.04 -8.99
CA SER A 32 -19.94 10.77 -8.28
C SER A 32 -20.95 10.00 -9.16
N CYS A 33 -20.49 9.16 -10.09
CA CYS A 33 -21.27 8.01 -10.57
C CYS A 33 -21.55 6.97 -9.47
N LEU A 34 -21.64 7.41 -8.21
CA LEU A 34 -22.71 7.05 -7.27
C LEU A 34 -24.09 7.31 -7.89
N ARG A 35 -24.36 6.73 -9.08
CA ARG A 35 -25.74 6.51 -9.51
C ARG A 35 -26.29 5.54 -8.47
N GLU A 36 -27.29 6.03 -7.74
CA GLU A 36 -28.12 5.31 -6.79
C GLU A 36 -28.15 3.79 -7.08
N ALA A 37 -27.37 3.02 -6.31
CA ALA A 37 -27.43 1.57 -6.04
C ALA A 37 -26.06 0.87 -5.99
N ASP A 38 -25.01 1.38 -6.64
CA ASP A 38 -23.70 0.69 -6.72
C ASP A 38 -22.59 1.45 -5.98
N ALA A 39 -22.83 1.76 -4.70
CA ALA A 39 -21.74 2.08 -3.80
C ALA A 39 -20.76 0.91 -3.83
N PHE A 40 -19.51 1.11 -4.29
CA PHE A 40 -18.48 0.08 -4.39
C PHE A 40 -18.60 -0.85 -3.19
N PRO A 41 -19.19 -2.06 -3.34
CA PRO A 41 -19.25 -2.97 -2.24
C PRO A 41 -17.88 -3.60 -2.22
N LEU A 42 -16.89 -2.85 -1.72
CA LEU A 42 -15.69 -3.48 -1.19
C LEU A 42 -16.24 -4.53 -0.24
N ARG A 43 -16.00 -5.79 -0.60
CA ARG A 43 -16.52 -6.94 0.12
C ARG A 43 -16.22 -6.72 1.59
N LEU A 44 -17.25 -6.81 2.44
CA LEU A 44 -17.05 -6.79 3.88
C LEU A 44 -16.04 -7.89 4.23
N ILE A 45 -14.89 -7.48 4.79
CA ILE A 45 -13.85 -8.38 5.24
C ILE A 45 -14.05 -8.67 6.73
N THR A 46 -14.04 -9.94 7.08
CA THR A 46 -14.14 -10.40 8.46
C THR A 46 -12.82 -10.14 9.22
N LEU A 47 -12.86 -10.09 10.55
CA LEU A 47 -11.65 -9.98 11.37
C LEU A 47 -10.65 -11.12 11.10
N ARG A 48 -11.15 -12.32 10.79
CA ARG A 48 -10.31 -13.47 10.39
C ARG A 48 -9.63 -13.25 9.06
N GLU A 49 -10.34 -12.73 8.05
CA GLU A 49 -9.73 -12.37 6.77
C GLU A 49 -8.67 -11.28 6.94
N ILE A 50 -8.94 -10.22 7.72
CA ILE A 50 -7.94 -9.19 8.05
C ILE A 50 -6.69 -9.82 8.68
N THR A 51 -6.88 -10.72 9.64
CA THR A 51 -5.80 -11.43 10.33
C THR A 51 -4.98 -12.29 9.35
N MET A 52 -5.65 -13.00 8.43
CA MET A 52 -5.00 -13.80 7.38
C MET A 52 -4.21 -12.94 6.40
N LEU A 53 -4.75 -11.79 5.98
CA LEU A 53 -4.07 -10.84 5.09
C LEU A 53 -2.82 -10.26 5.77
N ALA A 54 -2.93 -9.87 7.05
CA ALA A 54 -1.79 -9.39 7.83
C ALA A 54 -0.69 -10.45 7.96
N PHE A 55 -1.06 -11.71 8.21
CA PHE A 55 -0.12 -12.83 8.26
C PHE A 55 0.58 -13.05 6.91
N MET A 56 -0.16 -13.09 5.80
CA MET A 56 0.42 -13.19 4.46
C MET A 56 1.34 -12.00 4.15
N ASN A 57 0.99 -10.79 4.61
CA ASN A 57 1.82 -9.61 4.41
C ASN A 57 3.19 -9.76 5.10
N GLN A 58 3.20 -10.18 6.37
CA GLN A 58 4.42 -10.43 7.13
C GLN A 58 5.29 -11.53 6.50
N LEU A 59 4.68 -12.59 5.95
CA LEU A 59 5.44 -13.64 5.27
C LEU A 59 6.08 -13.14 3.97
N THR A 60 5.35 -12.34 3.20
CA THR A 60 5.83 -11.79 1.93
C THR A 60 6.86 -10.67 2.08
N ASP A 61 7.02 -10.09 3.27
CA ASP A 61 8.13 -9.17 3.59
C ASP A 61 9.46 -9.91 3.86
N LYS A 62 9.44 -11.24 4.04
CA LYS A 62 10.66 -12.02 4.26
C LYS A 62 11.41 -12.18 2.92
N PRO A 63 12.73 -11.91 2.86
CA PRO A 63 13.50 -12.12 1.65
C PRO A 63 13.43 -13.57 1.15
N GLY A 64 13.12 -13.74 -0.14
CA GLY A 64 13.01 -15.06 -0.80
C GLY A 64 11.82 -15.90 -0.30
N TRP A 65 10.76 -15.27 0.21
CA TRP A 65 9.53 -15.95 0.65
C TRP A 65 8.94 -16.84 -0.45
N ASP A 66 9.04 -16.41 -1.72
CA ASP A 66 8.52 -17.07 -2.91
C ASP A 66 9.09 -18.47 -3.12
N LYS A 67 10.32 -18.71 -2.66
CA LYS A 67 10.96 -20.04 -2.67
C LYS A 67 10.70 -20.79 -1.37
N LYS A 68 10.78 -20.08 -0.24
CA LYS A 68 10.63 -20.64 1.10
C LYS A 68 9.24 -21.20 1.37
N VAL A 69 8.20 -20.67 0.72
CA VAL A 69 6.82 -21.14 0.87
C VAL A 69 6.62 -22.58 0.34
N PHE A 70 7.56 -23.12 -0.44
CA PHE A 70 7.54 -24.50 -0.91
C PHE A 70 8.37 -25.46 -0.04
N ASP A 71 9.12 -24.94 0.94
CA ASP A 71 9.89 -25.76 1.89
C ASP A 71 9.01 -26.12 3.09
N SER A 72 8.69 -27.41 3.21
CA SER A 72 7.82 -27.93 4.28
C SER A 72 8.36 -27.70 5.69
N THR A 73 9.69 -27.63 5.86
CA THR A 73 10.32 -27.36 7.14
C THR A 73 10.10 -25.90 7.54
N ILE A 74 10.22 -24.99 6.58
CA ILE A 74 10.02 -23.56 6.81
C ILE A 74 8.54 -23.25 7.06
N THR A 75 7.64 -23.82 6.25
CA THR A 75 6.19 -23.61 6.45
C THR A 75 5.70 -24.20 7.76
N ALA A 76 6.25 -25.34 8.21
CA ALA A 76 5.95 -25.91 9.53
C ALA A 76 6.36 -24.95 10.65
N LYS A 77 7.54 -24.32 10.55
CA LYS A 77 7.99 -23.32 11.52
C LYS A 77 7.10 -22.08 11.53
N TRP A 78 6.75 -21.53 10.37
CA TRP A 78 5.84 -20.38 10.30
C TRP A 78 4.46 -20.70 10.89
N LYS A 79 4.00 -21.94 10.72
CA LYS A 79 2.75 -22.41 11.31
C LYS A 79 2.84 -22.50 12.84
N GLU A 80 3.92 -23.03 13.37
CA GLU A 80 4.17 -23.06 14.82
C GLU A 80 4.25 -21.64 15.41
N GLU A 81 4.96 -20.72 14.75
CA GLU A 81 5.05 -19.31 15.15
C GLU A 81 3.67 -18.65 15.16
N ALA A 82 2.87 -18.82 14.10
CA ALA A 82 1.54 -18.24 13.98
C ALA A 82 0.57 -18.74 15.05
N LEU A 83 0.59 -20.05 15.33
CA LEU A 83 -0.28 -20.66 16.35
C LEU A 83 0.16 -20.32 17.78
N SER A 84 1.46 -20.09 18.00
CA SER A 84 1.98 -19.66 19.31
C SER A 84 1.60 -18.22 19.64
N GLN A 85 1.45 -17.37 18.62
CA GLN A 85 0.97 -15.99 18.76
C GLN A 85 -0.55 -15.91 18.83
N ALA A 86 -1.25 -16.95 18.37
CA ALA A 86 -2.70 -17.02 18.43
C ALA A 86 -3.19 -17.15 19.87
N GLN A 87 -4.17 -16.34 20.25
CA GLN A 87 -4.88 -16.50 21.51
C GLN A 87 -6.22 -17.17 21.27
N PRO A 88 -6.64 -18.15 22.10
CA PRO A 88 -7.88 -18.88 21.87
C PRO A 88 -9.07 -17.92 21.87
N ALA A 89 -9.87 -17.97 20.80
CA ALA A 89 -11.05 -17.11 20.59
C ALA A 89 -12.09 -17.16 21.74
N SER A 90 -12.04 -18.18 22.60
CA SER A 90 -13.05 -18.51 23.61
C SER A 90 -12.87 -17.88 24.99
N SER A 91 -12.23 -16.71 25.12
CA SER A 91 -12.37 -15.95 26.36
C SER A 91 -13.50 -14.94 26.16
N ASP A 92 -14.67 -15.24 26.71
CA ASP A 92 -15.79 -14.30 26.91
C ASP A 92 -15.40 -13.20 27.91
N THR A 93 -14.26 -12.54 27.68
CA THR A 93 -13.82 -11.37 28.42
C THR A 93 -14.46 -10.17 27.74
N PRO A 94 -15.42 -9.48 28.39
CA PRO A 94 -16.02 -8.28 27.83
C PRO A 94 -14.91 -7.28 27.54
N VAL A 95 -14.86 -6.78 26.30
CA VAL A 95 -14.00 -5.66 25.95
C VAL A 95 -14.48 -4.47 26.79
N PRO A 96 -13.66 -3.93 27.72
CA PRO A 96 -14.09 -2.83 28.54
C PRO A 96 -14.32 -1.60 27.65
N PRO A 97 -15.35 -0.77 27.94
CA PRO A 97 -15.77 0.36 27.08
C PRO A 97 -14.72 1.47 26.94
N ASN A 98 -13.56 1.32 27.57
CA ASN A 98 -12.45 2.26 27.63
C ASN A 98 -11.09 1.61 27.30
N ALA A 99 -11.06 0.50 26.56
CA ALA A 99 -9.83 -0.03 26.00
C ALA A 99 -9.22 1.01 25.04
N SER A 100 -8.14 1.65 25.49
CA SER A 100 -7.27 2.51 24.67
C SER A 100 -6.82 1.75 23.42
N GLU A 101 -6.61 2.48 22.31
CA GLU A 101 -6.15 2.03 20.98
C GLU A 101 -4.77 1.32 20.94
N GLY A 102 -4.30 0.75 22.06
CA GLY A 102 -3.09 -0.07 22.18
C GLY A 102 -3.34 -1.43 22.84
N ALA A 103 -4.59 -1.89 22.95
CA ALA A 103 -4.88 -3.25 23.38
C ALA A 103 -4.34 -4.22 22.34
N SER A 104 -3.26 -4.95 22.67
CA SER A 104 -2.66 -6.02 21.87
C SER A 104 -3.77 -6.81 21.19
N GLU A 105 -3.95 -6.60 19.88
CA GLU A 105 -5.04 -7.21 19.14
C GLU A 105 -4.95 -8.72 19.35
N LYS A 106 -6.02 -9.29 19.90
CA LYS A 106 -6.10 -10.73 20.12
C LYS A 106 -6.06 -11.41 18.76
N ILE A 107 -4.93 -12.00 18.40
CA ILE A 107 -4.76 -12.69 17.11
C ILE A 107 -5.58 -13.98 17.14
N ASP A 108 -6.73 -14.00 16.47
CA ASP A 108 -7.53 -15.20 16.23
C ASP A 108 -7.03 -15.90 14.96
N MET A 109 -6.10 -16.84 15.12
CA MET A 109 -5.53 -17.62 14.03
C MET A 109 -5.69 -19.11 14.30
N THR A 110 -6.35 -19.82 13.38
CA THR A 110 -6.52 -21.28 13.45
C THR A 110 -5.58 -22.00 12.50
N GLU A 111 -5.33 -23.29 12.76
CA GLU A 111 -4.51 -24.13 11.89
C GLU A 111 -4.98 -24.11 10.42
N LYS A 112 -6.31 -24.20 10.19
CA LYS A 112 -6.88 -24.15 8.83
C LYS A 112 -6.65 -22.81 8.13
N MET A 113 -6.66 -21.71 8.88
CA MET A 113 -6.39 -20.38 8.34
C MET A 113 -4.93 -20.28 7.90
N VAL A 114 -4.00 -20.77 8.70
CA VAL A 114 -2.57 -20.82 8.34
C VAL A 114 -2.35 -21.67 7.10
N ASP A 115 -2.91 -22.89 7.07
CA ASP A 115 -2.79 -23.79 5.93
C ASP A 115 -3.31 -23.16 4.64
N TRP A 116 -4.44 -22.45 4.73
CA TRP A 116 -4.98 -21.70 3.60
C TRP A 116 -4.06 -20.55 3.16
N CYS A 117 -3.51 -19.76 4.10
CA CYS A 117 -2.58 -18.69 3.79
C CYS A 117 -1.32 -19.22 3.09
N ILE A 118 -0.77 -20.34 3.53
CA ILE A 118 0.39 -20.97 2.88
C ILE A 118 0.03 -21.42 1.46
N ALA A 119 -1.12 -22.06 1.27
CA ALA A 119 -1.58 -22.48 -0.07
C ALA A 119 -1.79 -21.28 -1.01
N GLU A 120 -2.40 -20.19 -0.53
CA GLU A 120 -2.59 -18.95 -1.28
C GLU A 120 -1.24 -18.31 -1.66
N LEU A 121 -0.26 -18.28 -0.73
CA LEU A 121 1.07 -17.77 -1.02
C LEU A 121 1.83 -18.64 -2.03
N GLN A 122 1.68 -19.97 -1.99
CA GLN A 122 2.26 -20.86 -3.01
C GLN A 122 1.68 -20.57 -4.40
N PHE A 123 0.37 -20.26 -4.48
CA PHE A 123 -0.26 -19.83 -5.72
C PHE A 123 0.31 -18.48 -6.19
N LYS A 124 0.36 -17.48 -5.30
CA LYS A 124 0.88 -16.13 -5.62
C LYS A 124 2.37 -16.13 -5.97
N ALA A 125 3.18 -17.04 -5.43
CA ALA A 125 4.61 -17.12 -5.70
C ALA A 125 4.93 -17.30 -7.19
N LYS A 126 4.08 -18.02 -7.94
CA LYS A 126 4.23 -18.18 -9.39
C LYS A 126 4.06 -16.83 -10.11
N ALA A 127 2.98 -16.11 -9.82
CA ALA A 127 2.73 -14.80 -10.40
C ALA A 127 3.79 -13.76 -10.00
N PHE A 128 4.31 -13.83 -8.76
CA PHE A 128 5.40 -12.98 -8.31
C PHE A 128 6.67 -13.16 -9.15
N GLN A 129 7.02 -14.41 -9.49
CA GLN A 129 8.18 -14.73 -10.32
C GLN A 129 7.98 -14.31 -11.79
N GLU A 130 6.78 -14.49 -12.33
CA GLU A 130 6.46 -14.13 -13.72
C GLU A 130 6.37 -12.61 -13.94
N ASN A 131 5.84 -11.87 -12.97
CA ASN A 131 5.55 -10.43 -13.09
C ASN A 131 6.68 -9.53 -12.57
N GLY A 132 7.90 -10.06 -12.41
CA GLY A 132 9.07 -9.26 -12.04
C GLY A 132 9.14 -8.81 -10.58
N GLY A 133 8.51 -9.56 -9.66
CA GLY A 133 8.59 -9.31 -8.22
C GLY A 133 7.46 -8.44 -7.67
N LEU A 134 6.27 -8.49 -8.28
CA LEU A 134 5.06 -7.81 -7.82
C LEU A 134 4.16 -8.80 -7.06
N VAL A 135 3.69 -8.41 -5.88
CA VAL A 135 2.72 -9.21 -5.11
C VAL A 135 1.58 -8.34 -4.58
N SER A 136 0.35 -8.80 -4.76
CA SER A 136 -0.84 -8.24 -4.13
C SER A 136 -1.25 -9.11 -2.95
N VAL A 137 -1.21 -8.53 -1.76
CA VAL A 137 -1.61 -9.19 -0.51
C VAL A 137 -2.94 -8.65 -0.02
N TYR A 138 -3.16 -7.34 -0.06
CA TYR A 138 -4.38 -6.70 0.40
C TYR A 138 -5.39 -6.46 -0.74
N ASN A 139 -6.66 -6.36 -0.38
CA ASN A 139 -7.72 -5.92 -1.30
C ASN A 139 -7.54 -4.43 -1.66
N GLY A 140 -8.21 -4.00 -2.74
CA GLY A 140 -8.16 -2.60 -3.20
C GLY A 140 -6.94 -2.28 -4.04
N ASP A 141 -6.46 -3.26 -4.82
CA ASP A 141 -5.37 -3.10 -5.79
C ASP A 141 -4.05 -2.59 -5.19
N VAL A 142 -3.80 -2.94 -3.92
CA VAL A 142 -2.51 -2.68 -3.26
C VAL A 142 -1.51 -3.74 -3.71
N VAL A 143 -0.48 -3.30 -4.42
CA VAL A 143 0.63 -4.12 -4.90
C VAL A 143 1.92 -3.62 -4.28
N LYS A 144 2.79 -4.54 -3.86
CA LYS A 144 4.14 -4.23 -3.37
C LYS A 144 5.22 -4.92 -4.20
N SER A 145 6.39 -4.28 -4.26
CA SER A 145 7.58 -4.81 -4.92
C SER A 145 8.83 -4.15 -4.37
N ASP A 146 9.86 -4.96 -4.09
CA ASP A 146 11.19 -4.48 -3.71
C ASP A 146 12.06 -4.09 -4.91
N THR A 147 11.60 -4.38 -6.13
CA THR A 147 12.35 -4.25 -7.38
C THR A 147 11.75 -3.25 -8.36
N ALA A 148 10.55 -2.71 -8.07
CA ALA A 148 9.88 -1.77 -8.95
C ALA A 148 10.68 -0.48 -9.20
N ILE A 149 11.51 -0.06 -8.24
CA ILE A 149 12.39 1.10 -8.38
C ILE A 149 13.83 0.62 -8.60
N PRO A 150 14.44 0.91 -9.77
CA PRO A 150 15.84 0.57 -10.02
C PRO A 150 16.78 1.19 -8.98
N PRO A 151 17.84 0.49 -8.54
CA PRO A 151 18.79 1.02 -7.56
C PRO A 151 19.39 2.36 -7.98
N GLU A 152 19.72 2.53 -9.26
CA GLU A 152 20.28 3.78 -9.80
C GLU A 152 19.29 4.95 -9.66
N LEU A 153 18.01 4.71 -9.96
CA LEU A 153 16.96 5.73 -9.79
C LEU A 153 16.76 6.07 -8.31
N LYS A 154 16.76 5.06 -7.42
CA LYS A 154 16.65 5.26 -5.98
C LYS A 154 17.81 6.13 -5.44
N GLU A 155 19.03 5.84 -5.84
CA GLU A 155 20.21 6.64 -5.44
C GLU A 155 20.17 8.04 -6.04
N SER A 156 19.76 8.19 -7.30
CA SER A 156 19.58 9.50 -7.93
C SER A 156 18.54 10.36 -7.19
N LEU A 157 17.41 9.76 -6.78
CA LEU A 157 16.38 10.46 -6.00
C LEU A 157 16.92 10.87 -4.62
N ARG A 158 17.63 9.98 -3.92
CA ARG A 158 18.29 10.30 -2.64
C ARG A 158 19.27 11.46 -2.78
N ALA A 159 20.12 11.42 -3.80
CA ALA A 159 21.09 12.48 -4.06
C ALA A 159 20.41 13.83 -4.40
N ALA A 160 19.32 13.80 -5.15
CA ALA A 160 18.56 15.00 -5.49
C ALA A 160 17.84 15.61 -4.27
N VAL A 161 17.43 14.77 -3.32
CA VAL A 161 16.71 15.17 -2.10
C VAL A 161 17.66 15.61 -0.97
N ALA A 162 18.88 15.07 -0.90
CA ALA A 162 19.83 15.36 0.18
C ALA A 162 20.04 16.87 0.47
N PRO A 163 20.17 17.77 -0.52
CA PRO A 163 20.30 19.22 -0.26
C PRO A 163 19.05 19.86 0.37
N LEU A 164 17.87 19.24 0.22
CA LEU A 164 16.62 19.68 0.84
C LEU A 164 16.53 19.23 2.30
N GLU A 165 17.12 18.08 2.63
CA GLU A 165 17.22 17.56 4.00
C GLU A 165 18.33 18.24 4.81
N ASP A 166 19.45 18.58 4.15
CA ASP A 166 20.63 19.22 4.75
C ASP A 166 20.45 20.74 4.90
N ILE A 167 19.43 21.13 5.67
CA ILE A 167 19.17 22.51 6.07
C ILE A 167 19.32 22.67 7.58
N PRO A 168 19.66 23.88 8.09
CA PRO A 168 19.72 24.14 9.53
C PRO A 168 18.45 23.70 10.25
N ASP A 169 18.56 23.02 11.40
CA ASP A 169 17.41 22.41 12.10
C ASP A 169 16.26 23.38 12.36
N ARG A 170 16.56 24.66 12.63
CA ARG A 170 15.56 25.72 12.81
C ARG A 170 14.68 26.00 11.57
N LEU A 171 15.06 25.50 10.40
CA LEU A 171 14.36 25.65 9.14
C LEU A 171 13.67 24.35 8.70
N LYS A 172 13.87 23.24 9.41
CA LYS A 172 13.20 21.97 9.13
C LYS A 172 11.71 22.09 9.46
N ASP A 173 10.88 21.78 8.48
CA ASP A 173 9.42 21.77 8.60
C ASP A 173 8.95 20.39 9.05
N TRP A 174 9.03 20.14 10.36
CA TRP A 174 8.57 18.88 10.93
C TRP A 174 7.05 18.79 10.91
N HIS A 175 6.53 17.67 10.41
CA HIS A 175 5.10 17.45 10.32
C HIS A 175 4.46 17.52 11.72
N PRO A 176 3.37 18.27 11.91
CA PRO A 176 2.70 18.36 13.19
C PRO A 176 2.30 16.97 13.73
N ASN A 177 2.51 16.74 15.03
CA ASN A 177 2.21 15.48 15.72
C ASN A 177 3.02 14.26 15.22
N SER A 178 4.18 14.48 14.59
CA SER A 178 5.05 13.38 14.15
C SER A 178 6.18 13.05 15.12
N ASP A 179 6.31 13.74 16.26
CA ASP A 179 7.46 13.62 17.17
C ASP A 179 8.82 13.76 16.45
N ASP A 180 8.90 14.69 15.49
CA ASP A 180 10.07 14.93 14.64
C ASP A 180 10.53 13.68 13.85
N ILE A 181 9.58 12.81 13.48
CA ILE A 181 9.83 11.63 12.64
C ILE A 181 9.61 11.92 11.16
N VAL A 182 8.71 12.84 10.83
CA VAL A 182 8.32 13.14 9.44
C VAL A 182 8.72 14.57 9.09
N LEU A 183 9.67 14.72 8.18
CA LEU A 183 10.11 16.02 7.66
C LEU A 183 9.40 16.33 6.34
N ASP A 184 8.64 17.43 6.31
CA ASP A 184 7.97 17.91 5.10
C ASP A 184 8.98 18.70 4.23
N LEU A 185 9.65 18.00 3.31
CA LEU A 185 10.55 18.65 2.34
C LEU A 185 9.81 19.63 1.42
N VAL A 186 8.56 19.26 1.09
CA VAL A 186 7.61 20.09 0.36
C VAL A 186 6.24 19.82 1.00
N HIS A 187 5.74 20.74 1.81
CA HIS A 187 4.45 20.57 2.47
C HIS A 187 3.32 20.48 1.41
N PRO A 188 2.54 19.38 1.33
CA PRO A 188 1.56 19.14 0.26
C PRO A 188 0.50 20.24 0.11
N SER A 189 0.10 20.85 1.23
CA SER A 189 -0.87 21.95 1.24
C SER A 189 -0.34 23.29 0.72
N LEU A 190 0.99 23.48 0.62
CA LEU A 190 1.59 24.75 0.17
C LEU A 190 1.67 24.86 -1.36
N PHE A 191 1.67 23.71 -2.06
CA PHE A 191 1.79 23.67 -3.51
C PHE A 191 0.65 22.83 -4.15
N PRO A 192 -0.62 23.16 -3.87
CA PRO A 192 -1.73 22.40 -4.43
C PRO A 192 -1.76 22.52 -5.95
N LEU A 193 -2.17 21.43 -6.61
CA LEU A 193 -2.53 21.46 -8.01
C LEU A 193 -3.73 22.40 -8.21
N VAL A 194 -3.55 23.47 -8.98
CA VAL A 194 -4.62 24.41 -9.35
C VAL A 194 -4.88 24.27 -10.84
N TYR A 195 -6.06 23.78 -11.19
CA TYR A 195 -6.49 23.60 -12.58
C TYR A 195 -6.37 24.91 -13.39
N GLY A 196 -5.83 24.81 -14.60
CA GLY A 196 -5.60 25.96 -15.48
C GLY A 196 -4.47 26.89 -15.06
N ARG A 197 -3.83 26.66 -13.90
CA ARG A 197 -2.76 27.52 -13.37
C ARG A 197 -1.44 26.77 -13.16
N SER A 198 -1.47 25.62 -12.49
CA SER A 198 -0.26 24.84 -12.23
C SER A 198 0.29 24.27 -13.53
N LYS A 199 1.60 24.44 -13.75
CA LYS A 199 2.30 23.92 -14.93
C LYS A 199 2.65 22.45 -14.71
N VAL A 200 2.65 21.68 -15.79
CA VAL A 200 3.10 20.28 -15.80
C VAL A 200 4.37 20.15 -16.64
N LEU A 201 5.18 19.14 -16.33
CA LEU A 201 6.31 18.77 -17.17
C LEU A 201 5.77 18.18 -18.48
N LYS A 202 6.40 18.55 -19.61
CA LYS A 202 5.96 18.10 -20.95
C LYS A 202 6.30 16.64 -21.22
N GLU A 203 7.44 16.23 -20.70
CA GLU A 203 7.93 14.87 -20.67
C GLU A 203 7.94 14.52 -19.18
N GLY A 204 7.37 13.37 -18.80
CA GLY A 204 7.44 12.90 -17.42
C GLY A 204 8.89 12.83 -16.92
N VAL A 205 9.08 12.71 -15.61
CA VAL A 205 10.43 12.49 -15.05
C VAL A 205 10.98 11.14 -15.51
#